data_AF-A0A537PDT2-F1
#
_entry.id   AF-A0A537PDT2-F1
#
_cell.length_a   1.000
_cell.length_b   1.000
_cell.length_c   1.000
_cell.angle_alpha   90.00
_cell.angle_beta   90.00
_cell.angle_gamma   90.00
#
_symmetry.space_group_name_H-M   'P 1'
#
loop_
_entity.id
_entity.type
_entity.pdbx_description
1 polymer ?
#
loop_
_entity_poly.entity_id
_entity_poly.type
_entity_poly.pdbx_seq_one_letter_code
_entity_poly.pdbx_strand_id
1 'polypeptide(L)'
;MDRRYFVIGTAATALTPAWAFAQEIFPSHAISIINAFPPGGANDIATRPLATAMEPILKQPVVVETKAGAAGQVGAQFVASAKPDGYTLLSHNTGISGYAEVDKLFGRSPKITRADFIPLARLVADPMLLLVNDQQPYKTLQEFIAGAKAHPDTLVFSSGGLYGASHLPLAYLEKATGPLHLRHLPTNGGGPAIVAILGNNAQVTTQSVSATLPHVKAGKLRALATFGAARSRSLPDVPTLKELGFDVEYYLWVGIFAPKGTPGETVTTLRAAIDKAAHSSEYTTALANAGQELAYLDGPDFQKFDEMFSAACSAAHRRCRHAAGAHALWESASLSGAPRTHHFRLSARWRERHLRSADRSMALGAPRPAILRGESTGCGRQHCRGDARAISARWLYAAACHLGRRMECDTL
;
A
#
# COMPACT_ATOMS: atom_id res chain seq x y z
N MET A 1 51.85 -77.25 9.65
CA MET A 1 50.95 -76.19 10.17
C MET A 1 51.27 -74.90 9.44
N ASP A 2 50.61 -74.70 8.30
CA ASP A 2 50.88 -73.62 7.36
C ASP A 2 50.06 -72.37 7.68
N ARG A 3 50.77 -71.28 8.01
CA ARG A 3 50.22 -69.96 8.36
C ARG A 3 49.67 -69.15 7.17
N ARG A 4 49.31 -69.80 6.06
CA ARG A 4 48.98 -69.12 4.78
C ARG A 4 47.50 -69.13 4.37
N TYR A 5 46.61 -69.70 5.18
CA TYR A 5 45.18 -69.79 4.84
C TYR A 5 44.26 -68.84 5.63
N PHE A 6 44.80 -67.93 6.44
CA PHE A 6 43.96 -67.04 7.28
C PHE A 6 43.67 -65.65 6.68
N VAL A 7 43.93 -65.44 5.39
CA VAL A 7 43.69 -64.13 4.72
C VAL A 7 42.55 -64.19 3.69
N ILE A 8 42.00 -65.37 3.41
CA ILE A 8 40.87 -65.53 2.48
C ILE A 8 39.59 -65.76 3.31
N GLY A 9 39.12 -64.71 3.99
CA GLY A 9 37.95 -64.84 4.86
C GLY A 9 37.33 -63.54 5.37
N THR A 10 37.79 -62.37 4.93
CA THR A 10 37.24 -61.06 5.34
C THR A 10 37.14 -60.12 4.13
N ALA A 11 36.48 -60.59 3.08
CA ALA A 11 35.80 -59.72 2.11
C ALA A 11 34.28 -59.87 2.31
N ALA A 12 33.85 -59.86 3.57
CA ALA A 12 32.43 -59.76 3.92
C ALA A 12 32.00 -58.31 3.61
N THR A 13 31.36 -58.17 2.46
CA THR A 13 30.62 -57.04 1.94
C THR A 13 30.00 -56.22 3.07
N ALA A 14 30.63 -55.10 3.43
CA ALA A 14 29.99 -54.05 4.21
C ALA A 14 28.98 -53.34 3.31
N LEU A 15 27.86 -54.01 3.02
CA LEU A 15 26.61 -53.39 2.61
C LEU A 15 26.11 -52.62 3.83
N THR A 16 26.66 -51.44 4.09
CA THR A 16 25.98 -50.45 4.91
C THR A 16 24.62 -50.21 4.26
N PRO A 17 23.49 -50.52 4.90
CA PRO A 17 22.20 -50.15 4.37
C PRO A 17 22.24 -48.62 4.24
N ALA A 18 22.21 -48.12 3.01
CA ALA A 18 21.90 -46.73 2.77
C ALA A 18 20.56 -46.52 3.45
N TRP A 19 20.55 -45.77 4.56
CA TRP A 19 19.32 -45.31 5.15
C TRP A 19 18.66 -44.44 4.08
N ALA A 20 17.75 -45.06 3.34
CA ALA A 20 16.79 -44.34 2.53
C ALA A 20 15.98 -43.53 3.54
N PHE A 21 16.36 -42.26 3.72
CA PHE A 21 15.45 -41.28 4.27
C PHE A 21 14.27 -41.26 3.31
N ALA A 22 13.21 -42.01 3.65
CA ALA A 22 11.93 -41.85 2.99
C ALA A 22 11.61 -40.36 3.13
N GLN A 23 11.61 -39.63 2.02
CA GLN A 23 11.12 -38.26 2.01
C GLN A 23 9.72 -38.31 2.60
N GLU A 24 9.55 -37.70 3.77
CA GLU A 24 8.22 -37.58 4.37
C GLU A 24 7.30 -36.97 3.33
N ILE A 25 6.18 -37.65 3.06
CA ILE A 25 5.19 -37.16 2.11
C ILE A 25 4.58 -35.89 2.72
N PHE A 26 4.84 -34.75 2.10
CA PHE A 26 4.27 -33.48 2.51
C PHE A 26 2.76 -33.43 2.17
N PRO A 27 1.88 -33.00 3.10
CA PRO A 27 2.14 -32.70 4.50
C PRO A 27 1.99 -33.92 5.45
N SER A 28 2.92 -34.10 6.38
CA SER A 28 2.94 -35.18 7.38
C SER A 28 2.44 -34.74 8.76
N HIS A 29 2.37 -33.44 9.01
CA HIS A 29 1.95 -32.84 10.28
C HIS A 29 1.30 -31.47 10.06
N ALA A 30 0.91 -30.83 11.17
CA ALA A 30 0.18 -29.56 11.16
C ALA A 30 0.97 -28.43 10.47
N ILE A 31 0.25 -27.62 9.70
CA ILE A 31 0.77 -26.41 9.05
C ILE A 31 0.34 -25.20 9.88
N SER A 32 1.28 -24.28 10.17
CA SER A 32 1.00 -23.02 10.86
C SER A 32 0.96 -21.87 9.85
N ILE A 33 -0.14 -21.12 9.86
CA ILE A 33 -0.27 -19.86 9.13
C ILE A 33 -0.08 -18.72 10.13
N ILE A 34 1.03 -18.02 10.01
CA ILE A 34 1.33 -16.84 10.80
C ILE A 34 0.56 -15.65 10.23
N ASN A 35 -0.50 -15.23 10.92
CA ASN A 35 -1.21 -13.99 10.67
C ASN A 35 -0.41 -12.82 11.25
N ALA A 36 0.07 -11.93 10.37
CA ALA A 36 0.89 -10.78 10.75
C ALA A 36 0.12 -9.62 11.41
N PHE A 37 -1.20 -9.73 11.58
CA PHE A 37 -2.07 -8.68 12.11
C PHE A 37 -2.98 -9.19 13.22
N PRO A 38 -3.39 -8.33 14.19
CA PRO A 38 -4.27 -8.74 15.27
C PRO A 38 -5.63 -9.28 14.79
N PRO A 39 -6.33 -10.08 15.61
CA PRO A 39 -7.66 -10.56 15.33
C PRO A 39 -8.68 -9.44 15.07
N GLY A 40 -9.72 -9.76 14.30
CA GLY A 40 -10.79 -8.81 13.95
C GLY A 40 -10.44 -7.79 12.85
N GLY A 41 -9.25 -7.89 12.25
CA GLY A 41 -8.90 -7.16 11.03
C GLY A 41 -9.11 -7.99 9.77
N ALA A 42 -9.03 -7.35 8.60
CA ALA A 42 -9.23 -7.99 7.29
C ALA A 42 -8.40 -9.26 7.07
N ASN A 43 -7.14 -9.30 7.53
CA ASN A 43 -6.30 -10.49 7.45
C ASN A 43 -6.88 -11.68 8.21
N ASP A 44 -7.32 -11.46 9.45
CA ASP A 44 -7.82 -12.53 10.31
C ASP A 44 -9.14 -13.08 9.76
N ILE A 45 -10.01 -12.18 9.28
CA ILE A 45 -11.29 -12.51 8.64
C ILE A 45 -11.10 -13.38 7.39
N ALA A 46 -10.06 -13.13 6.58
CA ALA A 46 -9.77 -13.94 5.40
C ALA A 46 -8.99 -15.22 5.73
N THR A 47 -8.11 -15.20 6.72
CA THR A 47 -7.16 -16.31 6.94
C THR A 47 -7.75 -17.46 7.72
N ARG A 48 -8.56 -17.19 8.77
CA ARG A 48 -9.12 -18.26 9.61
C ARG A 48 -10.08 -19.17 8.84
N PRO A 49 -11.02 -18.65 8.04
CA PRO A 49 -11.89 -19.51 7.24
C PRO A 49 -11.12 -20.30 6.18
N LEU A 50 -10.05 -19.71 5.62
CA LEU A 50 -9.19 -20.44 4.68
C LEU A 50 -8.53 -21.63 5.36
N ALA A 51 -7.96 -21.42 6.55
CA ALA A 51 -7.32 -22.48 7.32
C ALA A 51 -8.28 -23.64 7.58
N THR A 52 -9.49 -23.35 8.09
CA THR A 52 -10.54 -24.37 8.29
C THR A 52 -10.86 -25.13 7.01
N ALA A 53 -11.04 -24.43 5.88
CA ALA A 53 -11.33 -25.05 4.60
C ALA A 53 -10.17 -25.89 4.03
N MET A 54 -8.92 -25.61 4.43
CA MET A 54 -7.74 -26.36 4.00
C MET A 54 -7.55 -27.68 4.74
N GLU A 55 -7.98 -27.79 6.01
CA GLU A 55 -7.81 -29.00 6.83
C GLU A 55 -8.34 -30.29 6.17
N PRO A 56 -9.59 -30.36 5.67
CA PRO A 56 -10.10 -31.57 5.03
C PRO A 56 -9.39 -31.90 3.70
N ILE A 57 -8.80 -30.90 3.05
CA ILE A 57 -8.09 -31.07 1.77
C ILE A 57 -6.70 -31.66 2.00
N LEU A 58 -5.99 -31.12 2.99
CA LEU A 58 -4.62 -31.51 3.32
C LEU A 58 -4.57 -32.73 4.25
N LYS A 59 -5.69 -33.07 4.90
CA LYS A 59 -5.80 -34.12 5.93
C LYS A 59 -4.82 -33.92 7.08
N GLN A 60 -4.50 -32.66 7.35
CA GLN A 60 -3.62 -32.22 8.43
C GLN A 60 -4.22 -30.94 9.05
N PRO A 61 -4.02 -30.71 10.36
CA PRO A 61 -4.46 -29.46 10.99
C PRO A 61 -3.79 -28.24 10.35
N VAL A 62 -4.54 -27.14 10.23
CA VAL A 62 -4.04 -25.85 9.73
C VAL A 62 -4.32 -24.79 10.78
N VAL A 63 -3.29 -24.42 11.53
CA VAL A 63 -3.41 -23.55 12.70
C VAL A 63 -3.09 -22.11 12.33
N VAL A 64 -3.91 -21.15 12.75
CA VAL A 64 -3.63 -19.73 12.57
C VAL A 64 -3.06 -19.12 13.86
N GLU A 65 -1.81 -18.70 13.81
CA GLU A 65 -1.12 -18.01 14.91
C GLU A 65 -0.96 -16.52 14.61
N THR A 66 -1.27 -15.67 15.58
CA THR A 66 -1.10 -14.21 15.41
C THR A 66 0.28 -13.77 15.88
N LYS A 67 1.06 -13.14 14.99
CA LYS A 67 2.31 -12.43 15.32
C LYS A 67 2.27 -11.00 14.78
N ALA A 68 1.59 -10.13 15.53
CA ALA A 68 1.37 -8.74 15.15
C ALA A 68 2.54 -7.81 15.55
N GLY A 69 2.63 -6.66 14.89
CA GLY A 69 3.55 -5.58 15.23
C GLY A 69 4.22 -4.95 14.00
N ALA A 70 4.57 -3.67 14.11
CA ALA A 70 5.27 -2.90 13.06
C ALA A 70 4.61 -3.04 11.66
N ALA A 71 3.28 -2.86 11.59
CA ALA A 71 2.51 -3.03 10.36
C ALA A 71 2.71 -4.40 9.67
N GLY A 72 2.92 -5.46 10.45
CA GLY A 72 3.08 -6.85 10.02
C GLY A 72 4.53 -7.32 9.90
N GLN A 73 5.52 -6.43 10.06
CA GLN A 73 6.93 -6.80 9.88
C GLN A 73 7.40 -7.86 10.87
N VAL A 74 6.84 -7.89 12.09
CA VAL A 74 7.21 -8.88 13.11
C VAL A 74 6.86 -10.30 12.66
N GLY A 75 5.62 -10.52 12.22
CA GLY A 75 5.18 -11.82 11.69
C GLY A 75 5.92 -12.20 10.42
N ALA A 76 6.14 -11.23 9.52
CA ALA A 76 6.91 -11.48 8.30
C ALA A 76 8.38 -11.86 8.60
N GLN A 77 9.05 -11.19 9.54
CA GLN A 77 10.41 -11.55 9.98
C GLN A 77 10.49 -12.96 10.57
N PHE A 78 9.48 -13.34 11.36
CA PHE A 78 9.38 -14.69 11.90
C PHE A 78 9.31 -15.74 10.79
N VAL A 79 8.45 -15.55 9.79
CA VAL A 79 8.28 -16.51 8.68
C VAL A 79 9.48 -16.52 7.74
N ALA A 80 10.07 -15.36 7.45
CA ALA A 80 11.28 -15.29 6.61
C ALA A 80 12.47 -16.08 7.20
N SER A 81 12.50 -16.23 8.52
CA SER A 81 13.53 -16.99 9.24
C SER A 81 13.14 -18.45 9.51
N ALA A 82 11.92 -18.86 9.14
CA ALA A 82 11.43 -20.22 9.34
C ALA A 82 12.09 -21.19 8.36
N LYS A 83 12.01 -22.49 8.67
CA LYS A 83 12.45 -23.52 7.73
C LYS A 83 11.60 -23.44 6.46
N PRO A 84 12.21 -23.45 5.26
CA PRO A 84 11.47 -23.39 4.01
C PRO A 84 10.98 -24.79 3.63
N ASP A 85 10.15 -25.41 4.49
CA ASP A 85 9.62 -26.77 4.31
C ASP A 85 8.10 -26.81 4.05
N GLY A 86 7.46 -25.63 4.03
CA GLY A 86 6.02 -25.47 3.77
C GLY A 86 5.11 -25.57 5.00
N TYR A 87 5.65 -25.86 6.19
CA TYR A 87 4.84 -25.96 7.41
C TYR A 87 4.65 -24.63 8.15
N THR A 88 5.41 -23.59 7.78
CA THR A 88 5.22 -22.23 8.29
C THR A 88 4.91 -21.30 7.13
N LEU A 89 3.68 -20.81 7.07
CA LEU A 89 3.20 -19.88 6.05
C LEU A 89 2.97 -18.50 6.65
N LEU A 90 2.98 -17.48 5.80
CA LEU A 90 2.67 -16.10 6.17
C LEU A 90 1.32 -15.70 5.57
N SER A 91 0.40 -15.23 6.39
CA SER A 91 -0.71 -14.39 5.93
C SER A 91 -0.35 -12.93 6.11
N HIS A 92 -0.34 -12.21 4.99
CA HIS A 92 -0.02 -10.79 4.96
C HIS A 92 -0.98 -9.99 4.08
N ASN A 93 -0.96 -8.67 4.21
CA ASN A 93 -1.67 -7.76 3.32
C ASN A 93 -0.73 -6.82 2.55
N THR A 94 -1.38 -5.96 1.77
CA THR A 94 -0.87 -4.78 1.06
C THR A 94 0.32 -4.06 1.72
N GLY A 95 0.40 -4.02 3.05
CA GLY A 95 1.51 -3.38 3.77
C GLY A 95 2.90 -3.96 3.47
N ILE A 96 3.01 -5.24 3.07
CA ILE A 96 4.30 -5.88 2.76
C ILE A 96 5.07 -5.17 1.64
N SER A 97 4.34 -4.54 0.71
CA SER A 97 4.90 -3.78 -0.41
C SER A 97 5.56 -2.46 0.00
N GLY A 98 5.27 -1.95 1.20
CA GLY A 98 5.80 -0.68 1.70
C GLY A 98 7.11 -0.78 2.48
N TYR A 99 7.50 -1.96 2.97
CA TYR A 99 8.57 -2.10 3.97
C TYR A 99 9.91 -1.49 3.56
N ALA A 100 10.38 -1.83 2.36
CA ALA A 100 11.65 -1.30 1.86
C ALA A 100 11.61 0.23 1.72
N GLU A 101 10.46 0.80 1.39
CA GLU A 101 10.31 2.24 1.24
C GLU A 101 10.24 2.97 2.57
N VAL A 102 9.55 2.38 3.56
CA VAL A 102 9.52 2.86 4.94
C VAL A 102 10.91 2.84 5.55
N ASP A 103 11.66 1.74 5.40
CA ASP A 103 13.01 1.66 5.94
C ASP A 103 13.95 2.68 5.26
N LYS A 104 13.86 2.85 3.94
CA LYS A 104 14.58 3.92 3.23
C LYS A 104 14.20 5.31 3.71
N LEU A 105 12.94 5.57 4.07
CA LEU A 105 12.51 6.87 4.60
C LEU A 105 13.20 7.19 5.94
N PHE A 106 13.44 6.16 6.77
CA PHE A 106 14.13 6.31 8.06
C PHE A 106 15.64 6.08 7.98
N GLY A 107 16.23 5.93 6.80
CA GLY A 107 17.66 5.65 6.64
C GLY A 107 18.09 4.29 7.20
N ARG A 108 17.16 3.33 7.30
CA ARG A 108 17.41 1.97 7.80
C ARG A 108 17.54 0.99 6.64
N SER A 109 18.34 -0.06 6.86
CA SER A 109 18.36 -1.20 5.94
C SER A 109 17.10 -2.05 6.14
N PRO A 110 16.40 -2.45 5.06
CA PRO A 110 15.27 -3.36 5.16
C PRO A 110 15.69 -4.68 5.78
N LYS A 111 15.06 -5.08 6.89
CA LYS A 111 15.31 -6.38 7.53
C LYS A 111 14.73 -7.55 6.74
N ILE A 112 13.62 -7.27 6.05
CA ILE A 112 12.91 -8.21 5.18
C ILE A 112 12.41 -7.46 3.96
N THR A 113 12.29 -8.17 2.87
CA THR A 113 11.73 -7.69 1.62
C THR A 113 10.78 -8.75 1.05
N ARG A 114 10.03 -8.37 0.02
CA ARG A 114 9.17 -9.31 -0.70
C ARG A 114 9.95 -10.47 -1.33
N ALA A 115 11.24 -10.27 -1.62
CA ALA A 115 12.10 -11.29 -2.19
C ALA A 115 12.43 -12.44 -1.23
N ASP A 116 12.08 -12.31 0.06
CA ASP A 116 12.24 -13.35 1.08
C ASP A 116 11.06 -14.33 1.12
N PHE A 117 10.09 -14.16 0.23
CA PHE A 117 8.85 -14.94 0.19
C PHE A 117 8.51 -15.44 -1.21
N ILE A 118 7.76 -16.54 -1.26
CA ILE A 118 7.13 -17.10 -2.46
C ILE A 118 5.63 -16.82 -2.35
N PRO A 119 5.03 -16.01 -3.24
CA PRO A 119 3.58 -15.78 -3.25
C PRO A 119 2.84 -17.08 -3.61
N LEU A 120 1.90 -17.51 -2.74
CA LEU A 120 1.09 -18.70 -2.98
C LEU A 120 -0.27 -18.33 -3.58
N ALA A 121 -0.97 -17.37 -2.99
CA ALA A 121 -2.22 -16.85 -3.53
C ALA A 121 -2.60 -15.50 -2.93
N ARG A 122 -3.32 -14.69 -3.69
CA ARG A 122 -4.15 -13.60 -3.16
C ARG A 122 -5.54 -14.16 -2.92
N LEU A 123 -6.12 -13.89 -1.75
CA LEU A 123 -7.43 -14.41 -1.38
C LEU A 123 -8.55 -13.40 -1.67
N VAL A 124 -8.35 -12.17 -1.22
CA VAL A 124 -9.35 -11.10 -1.25
C VAL A 124 -8.69 -9.78 -1.62
N ALA A 125 -9.51 -8.86 -2.12
CA ALA A 125 -9.15 -7.47 -2.39
C ALA A 125 -10.32 -6.60 -1.95
N ASP A 126 -10.24 -6.12 -0.72
CA ASP A 126 -11.32 -5.44 -0.03
C ASP A 126 -11.21 -3.92 -0.22
N PRO A 127 -12.23 -3.24 -0.76
CA PRO A 127 -12.20 -1.80 -0.86
C PRO A 127 -12.13 -1.16 0.53
N MET A 128 -11.35 -0.10 0.65
CA MET A 128 -11.29 0.66 1.91
C MET A 128 -12.44 1.66 1.99
N LEU A 129 -12.86 2.00 3.19
CA LEU A 129 -13.85 3.04 3.50
C LEU A 129 -13.17 4.19 4.23
N LEU A 130 -13.60 5.41 3.97
CA LEU A 130 -13.41 6.54 4.88
C LEU A 130 -14.56 6.58 5.88
N LEU A 131 -14.25 6.46 7.16
CA LEU A 131 -15.24 6.30 8.22
C LEU A 131 -15.09 7.40 9.27
N VAL A 132 -16.23 7.86 9.78
CA VAL A 132 -16.32 8.69 10.98
C VAL A 132 -17.18 8.02 12.03
N ASN A 133 -16.97 8.32 13.31
CA ASN A 133 -17.86 7.82 14.37
C ASN A 133 -19.22 8.54 14.38
N ASP A 134 -20.20 7.93 15.05
CA ASP A 134 -21.59 8.42 15.14
C ASP A 134 -21.74 9.78 15.82
N GLN A 135 -20.73 10.24 16.57
CA GLN A 135 -20.70 11.53 17.24
C GLN A 135 -20.21 12.67 16.34
N GLN A 136 -19.64 12.37 15.17
CA GLN A 136 -19.22 13.40 14.23
C GLN A 136 -20.39 13.93 13.38
N PRO A 137 -20.43 15.25 13.11
CA PRO A 137 -21.51 15.86 12.34
C PRO A 137 -21.47 15.53 10.85
N TYR A 138 -20.33 15.02 10.34
CA TYR A 138 -20.10 14.80 8.92
C TYR A 138 -20.95 13.65 8.38
N LYS A 139 -21.82 13.95 7.41
CA LYS A 139 -22.66 12.97 6.70
C LYS A 139 -22.15 12.68 5.30
N THR A 140 -21.36 13.60 4.73
CA THR A 140 -20.79 13.49 3.39
C THR A 140 -19.28 13.68 3.42
N LEU A 141 -18.60 13.21 2.38
CA LEU A 141 -17.16 13.44 2.20
C LEU A 141 -16.84 14.95 2.13
N GLN A 142 -17.68 15.74 1.46
CA GLN A 142 -17.48 17.17 1.29
C GLN A 142 -17.57 17.92 2.62
N GLU A 143 -18.56 17.59 3.46
CA GLU A 143 -18.67 18.13 4.82
C GLU A 143 -17.44 17.80 5.66
N PHE A 144 -16.95 16.55 5.57
CA PHE A 144 -15.74 16.13 6.25
C PHE A 144 -14.50 16.92 5.79
N ILE A 145 -14.28 17.04 4.48
CA ILE A 145 -13.13 17.78 3.94
C ILE A 145 -13.20 19.26 4.35
N ALA A 146 -14.38 19.87 4.26
CA ALA A 146 -14.57 21.26 4.67
C ALA A 146 -14.32 21.44 6.18
N GLY A 147 -14.85 20.54 7.01
CA GLY A 147 -14.67 20.57 8.45
C GLY A 147 -13.22 20.37 8.89
N ALA A 148 -12.54 19.37 8.31
CA ALA A 148 -11.12 19.10 8.59
C ALA A 148 -10.22 20.29 8.22
N LYS A 149 -10.49 20.94 7.08
CA LYS A 149 -9.74 22.14 6.65
C LYS A 149 -10.06 23.38 7.47
N ALA A 150 -11.29 23.54 7.95
CA ALA A 150 -11.69 24.66 8.79
C ALA A 150 -11.10 24.55 10.21
N HIS A 151 -10.87 23.32 10.68
CA HIS A 151 -10.43 23.02 12.03
C HIS A 151 -9.23 22.05 12.02
N PRO A 152 -8.05 22.51 11.57
CA PRO A 152 -6.86 21.66 11.49
C PRO A 152 -6.47 21.13 12.88
N ASP A 153 -5.92 19.93 12.91
CA ASP A 153 -5.40 19.22 14.09
C ASP A 153 -6.44 18.93 15.20
N THR A 154 -7.73 19.12 14.92
CA THR A 154 -8.82 18.82 15.88
C THR A 154 -9.31 17.38 15.82
N LEU A 155 -9.26 16.77 14.64
CA LEU A 155 -9.70 15.39 14.42
C LEU A 155 -8.53 14.43 14.57
N VAL A 156 -8.73 13.37 15.34
CA VAL A 156 -7.78 12.27 15.47
C VAL A 156 -8.15 11.17 14.47
N PHE A 157 -7.17 10.78 13.67
CA PHE A 157 -7.26 9.70 12.69
C PHE A 157 -6.59 8.44 13.24
N SER A 158 -7.35 7.35 13.44
CA SER A 158 -6.77 6.06 13.78
C SER A 158 -6.38 5.25 12.53
N SER A 159 -5.32 4.46 12.66
CA SER A 159 -4.92 3.50 11.63
C SER A 159 -4.30 2.28 12.29
N GLY A 160 -4.29 1.13 11.61
CA GLY A 160 -3.60 -0.08 12.05
C GLY A 160 -2.07 -0.07 11.97
N GLY A 161 -1.47 1.09 11.71
CA GLY A 161 -0.01 1.26 11.78
C GLY A 161 0.50 2.30 10.81
N LEU A 162 1.67 2.86 11.13
CA LEU A 162 2.34 3.84 10.29
C LEU A 162 2.69 3.23 8.93
N TYR A 163 2.30 3.94 7.87
CA TYR A 163 2.43 3.53 6.46
C TYR A 163 1.77 2.18 6.11
N GLY A 164 0.90 1.67 6.99
CA GLY A 164 0.17 0.43 6.78
C GLY A 164 -1.04 0.60 5.85
N ALA A 165 -1.73 -0.51 5.60
CA ALA A 165 -2.84 -0.58 4.64
C ALA A 165 -4.01 0.36 4.96
N SER A 166 -4.19 0.75 6.21
CA SER A 166 -5.21 1.70 6.69
C SER A 166 -4.68 3.12 6.88
N HIS A 167 -3.40 3.41 6.63
CA HIS A 167 -2.84 4.76 6.68
C HIS A 167 -2.70 5.34 5.27
N LEU A 168 -2.22 4.52 4.32
CA LEU A 168 -2.03 4.94 2.93
C LEU A 168 -3.30 5.51 2.27
N PRO A 169 -4.52 4.96 2.45
CA PRO A 169 -5.72 5.52 1.84
C PRO A 169 -5.95 7.00 2.21
N LEU A 170 -5.70 7.39 3.46
CA LEU A 170 -5.79 8.79 3.87
C LEU A 170 -4.77 9.64 3.09
N ALA A 171 -3.53 9.19 2.96
CA ALA A 171 -2.50 9.92 2.21
C ALA A 171 -2.88 10.08 0.71
N TYR A 172 -3.53 9.08 0.10
CA TYR A 172 -4.06 9.21 -1.25
C TYR A 172 -5.20 10.24 -1.33
N LEU A 173 -6.09 10.27 -0.34
CA LEU A 173 -7.15 11.28 -0.25
C LEU A 173 -6.59 12.70 -0.06
N GLU A 174 -5.60 12.89 0.82
CA GLU A 174 -4.94 14.18 1.03
C GLU A 174 -4.20 14.66 -0.22
N LYS A 175 -3.62 13.74 -1.00
CA LYS A 175 -3.01 14.07 -2.29
C LYS A 175 -4.04 14.61 -3.29
N ALA A 176 -5.26 14.07 -3.29
CA ALA A 176 -6.31 14.49 -4.21
C ALA A 176 -7.09 15.73 -3.74
N THR A 177 -7.26 15.88 -2.42
CA THR A 177 -8.10 16.93 -1.82
C THR A 177 -7.30 18.10 -1.26
N GLY A 178 -5.98 17.96 -1.11
CA GLY A 178 -5.15 18.83 -0.29
C GLY A 178 -5.04 18.33 1.16
N PRO A 179 -4.15 18.92 1.97
CA PRO A 179 -3.91 18.45 3.34
C PRO A 179 -5.18 18.58 4.19
N LEU A 180 -5.47 17.54 4.98
CA LEU A 180 -6.61 17.50 5.89
C LEU A 180 -6.21 17.81 7.34
N HIS A 181 -4.89 17.79 7.65
CA HIS A 181 -4.34 18.14 8.96
C HIS A 181 -4.98 17.34 10.10
N LEU A 182 -5.01 16.01 9.96
CA LEU A 182 -5.51 15.11 11.00
C LEU A 182 -4.37 14.67 11.92
N ARG A 183 -4.64 14.56 13.22
CA ARG A 183 -3.68 13.99 14.16
C ARG A 183 -3.66 12.47 14.04
N HIS A 184 -2.52 11.89 13.68
CA HIS A 184 -2.42 10.45 13.48
C HIS A 184 -2.21 9.70 14.79
N LEU A 185 -3.12 8.76 15.08
CA LEU A 185 -3.01 7.75 16.13
C LEU A 185 -2.68 6.38 15.49
N PRO A 186 -1.40 6.01 15.34
CA PRO A 186 -1.02 4.69 14.86
C PRO A 186 -1.25 3.64 15.95
N THR A 187 -2.06 2.62 15.65
CA THR A 187 -2.28 1.47 16.52
C THR A 187 -1.50 0.26 16.01
N ASN A 188 -1.54 -0.85 16.75
CA ASN A 188 -0.87 -2.10 16.39
C ASN A 188 -1.69 -3.02 15.44
N GLY A 189 -2.70 -2.48 14.73
CA GLY A 189 -3.47 -3.21 13.72
C GLY A 189 -4.87 -2.67 13.46
N GLY A 190 -5.56 -3.20 12.45
CA GLY A 190 -6.91 -2.75 12.06
C GLY A 190 -7.93 -2.85 13.19
N GLY A 191 -7.98 -4.00 13.89
CA GLY A 191 -8.87 -4.20 15.05
C GLY A 191 -8.70 -3.15 16.14
N PRO A 192 -7.47 -2.93 16.68
CA PRO A 192 -7.23 -1.84 17.62
C PRO A 192 -7.58 -0.44 17.11
N ALA A 193 -7.42 -0.16 15.81
CA ALA A 193 -7.84 1.12 15.22
C ALA A 193 -9.37 1.30 15.20
N ILE A 194 -10.12 0.21 14.96
CA ILE A 194 -11.58 0.16 15.04
C ILE A 194 -12.04 0.40 16.48
N VAL A 195 -11.40 -0.25 17.46
CA VAL A 195 -11.69 0.00 18.88
C VAL A 195 -11.44 1.46 19.26
N ALA A 196 -10.37 2.08 18.75
CA ALA A 196 -10.07 3.48 19.04
C ALA A 196 -11.16 4.44 18.53
N ILE A 197 -11.70 4.23 17.32
CA ILE A 197 -12.78 5.07 16.80
C ILE A 197 -14.13 4.81 17.49
N LEU A 198 -14.43 3.55 17.82
CA LEU A 198 -15.65 3.18 18.56
C LEU A 198 -15.66 3.74 19.99
N GLY A 199 -14.48 3.82 20.62
CA GLY A 199 -14.29 4.44 21.92
C GLY A 199 -14.13 5.96 21.90
N ASN A 200 -14.27 6.60 20.73
CA ASN A 200 -14.05 8.03 20.51
C ASN A 200 -12.64 8.56 20.89
N ASN A 201 -11.65 7.67 20.98
CA ASN A 201 -10.23 8.06 21.03
C ASN A 201 -9.72 8.54 19.65
N ALA A 202 -10.48 8.23 18.59
CA ALA A 202 -10.33 8.78 17.26
C ALA A 202 -11.70 9.11 16.67
N GLN A 203 -11.74 10.06 15.74
CA GLN A 203 -12.96 10.52 15.07
C GLN A 203 -13.07 10.01 13.64
N VAL A 204 -11.92 9.67 13.04
CA VAL A 204 -11.81 9.26 11.63
C VAL A 204 -10.92 8.02 11.54
N THR A 205 -11.23 7.12 10.62
CA THR A 205 -10.32 6.02 10.23
C THR A 205 -10.53 5.69 8.76
N THR A 206 -9.56 5.01 8.16
CA THR A 206 -9.83 4.23 6.94
C THR A 206 -9.68 2.75 7.25
N GLN A 207 -10.68 1.94 6.93
CA GLN A 207 -10.70 0.50 7.21
C GLN A 207 -11.36 -0.26 6.06
N SER A 208 -11.15 -1.57 6.00
CA SER A 208 -11.80 -2.42 5.00
C SER A 208 -13.31 -2.50 5.26
N VAL A 209 -14.10 -2.77 4.21
CA VAL A 209 -15.54 -2.99 4.37
C VAL A 209 -15.77 -4.12 5.37
N SER A 210 -15.02 -5.22 5.25
CA SER A 210 -15.24 -6.40 6.08
C SER A 210 -15.04 -6.22 7.57
N ALA A 211 -14.02 -5.46 7.95
CA ALA A 211 -13.73 -5.23 9.35
C ALA A 211 -14.74 -4.28 10.01
N THR A 212 -15.49 -3.51 9.22
CA THR A 212 -16.34 -2.43 9.74
C THR A 212 -17.81 -2.56 9.40
N LEU A 213 -18.19 -3.48 8.50
CA LEU A 213 -19.58 -3.69 8.08
C LEU A 213 -20.55 -3.87 9.26
N PRO A 214 -20.24 -4.67 10.33
CA PRO A 214 -21.14 -4.77 11.48
C PRO A 214 -21.35 -3.44 12.20
N HIS A 215 -20.31 -2.61 12.30
CA HIS A 215 -20.36 -1.32 12.99
C HIS A 215 -21.07 -0.24 12.17
N VAL A 216 -20.94 -0.29 10.84
CA VAL A 216 -21.70 0.56 9.92
C VAL A 216 -23.19 0.19 9.96
N LYS A 217 -23.53 -1.11 9.90
CA LYS A 217 -24.91 -1.58 10.03
C LYS A 217 -25.53 -1.24 11.39
N ALA A 218 -24.75 -1.26 12.46
CA ALA A 218 -25.18 -0.86 13.79
C ALA A 218 -25.29 0.67 13.99
N GLY A 219 -24.94 1.47 12.97
CA GLY A 219 -24.98 2.94 13.04
C GLY A 219 -23.90 3.57 13.93
N LYS A 220 -22.90 2.80 14.37
CA LYS A 220 -21.79 3.29 15.22
C LYS A 220 -20.69 3.96 14.42
N LEU A 221 -20.54 3.55 13.16
CA LEU A 221 -19.66 4.19 12.20
C LEU A 221 -20.48 4.63 10.98
N ARG A 222 -20.09 5.76 10.39
CA ARG A 222 -20.65 6.25 9.13
C ARG A 222 -19.59 6.21 8.06
N ALA A 223 -19.85 5.47 6.98
CA ALA A 223 -19.01 5.45 5.80
C ALA A 223 -19.33 6.66 4.92
N LEU A 224 -18.32 7.49 4.66
CA LEU A 224 -18.46 8.71 3.86
C LEU A 224 -18.16 8.49 2.38
N ALA A 225 -17.21 7.60 2.09
CA ALA A 225 -16.82 7.20 0.75
C ALA A 225 -16.09 5.87 0.77
N THR A 226 -16.13 5.15 -0.34
CA THR A 226 -15.28 3.98 -0.61
C THR A 226 -14.13 4.33 -1.56
N PHE A 227 -12.97 3.72 -1.32
CA PHE A 227 -11.79 3.79 -2.18
C PHE A 227 -11.83 2.77 -3.33
N GLY A 228 -12.88 1.95 -3.42
CA GLY A 228 -13.05 1.01 -4.54
C GLY A 228 -13.35 1.71 -5.87
N ALA A 229 -13.02 1.04 -6.99
CA ALA A 229 -13.41 1.45 -8.34
C ALA A 229 -14.93 1.48 -8.51
N ALA A 230 -15.64 0.59 -7.81
CA ALA A 230 -17.10 0.51 -7.75
C ALA A 230 -17.57 0.46 -6.29
N ARG A 231 -18.86 0.74 -6.08
CA ARG A 231 -19.48 0.64 -4.77
C ARG A 231 -19.43 -0.80 -4.26
N SER A 232 -19.27 -0.96 -2.95
CA SER A 232 -19.35 -2.29 -2.34
C SER A 232 -20.79 -2.80 -2.41
N ARG A 233 -20.98 -4.07 -2.79
CA ARG A 233 -22.33 -4.70 -2.80
C ARG A 233 -22.98 -4.70 -1.42
N SER A 234 -22.17 -4.75 -0.35
CA SER A 234 -22.67 -4.70 1.03
C SER A 234 -23.04 -3.29 1.51
N LEU A 235 -22.61 -2.25 0.78
CA LEU A 235 -22.85 -0.84 1.10
C LEU A 235 -23.16 -0.05 -0.20
N PRO A 236 -24.27 -0.36 -0.89
CA PRO A 236 -24.57 0.22 -2.21
C PRO A 236 -24.86 1.74 -2.16
N ASP A 237 -25.20 2.26 -0.98
CA ASP A 237 -25.48 3.68 -0.78
C ASP A 237 -24.23 4.52 -0.55
N VAL A 238 -23.08 3.89 -0.28
CA VAL A 238 -21.82 4.59 -0.04
C VAL A 238 -21.13 4.88 -1.38
N PRO A 239 -20.95 6.16 -1.75
CA PRO A 239 -20.36 6.53 -3.04
C PRO A 239 -18.87 6.21 -3.09
N THR A 240 -18.34 6.00 -4.30
CA THR A 240 -16.90 5.88 -4.50
C THR A 240 -16.22 7.25 -4.55
N LEU A 241 -14.92 7.31 -4.25
CA LEU A 241 -14.14 8.55 -4.46
C LEU A 241 -14.18 9.01 -5.92
N LYS A 242 -14.17 8.07 -6.88
CA LYS A 242 -14.27 8.36 -8.32
C LYS A 242 -15.60 9.00 -8.69
N GLU A 243 -16.72 8.51 -8.15
CA GLU A 243 -18.05 9.11 -8.33
C GLU A 243 -18.12 10.54 -7.77
N LEU A 244 -17.32 10.83 -6.74
CA LEU A 244 -17.21 12.15 -6.12
C LEU A 244 -16.16 13.06 -6.79
N GLY A 245 -15.57 12.63 -7.92
CA GLY A 245 -14.64 13.42 -8.71
C GLY A 245 -13.16 13.32 -8.28
N PHE A 246 -12.82 12.38 -7.41
CA PHE A 246 -11.44 12.12 -6.99
C PHE A 246 -10.93 10.84 -7.65
N ASP A 247 -9.91 10.96 -8.50
CA ASP A 247 -9.25 9.80 -9.12
C ASP A 247 -8.31 9.11 -8.11
N VAL A 248 -8.93 8.44 -7.14
CA VAL A 248 -8.28 7.73 -6.06
C VAL A 248 -8.93 6.35 -5.95
N GLU A 249 -8.07 5.34 -5.99
CA GLU A 249 -8.47 3.95 -5.83
C GLU A 249 -7.50 3.26 -4.87
N TYR A 250 -8.04 2.47 -3.95
CA TYR A 250 -7.24 1.68 -3.02
C TYR A 250 -8.01 0.45 -2.52
N TYR A 251 -7.35 -0.70 -2.63
CA TYR A 251 -7.83 -1.97 -2.12
C TYR A 251 -6.84 -2.54 -1.10
N LEU A 252 -7.36 -3.04 0.01
CA LEU A 252 -6.62 -3.88 0.93
C LEU A 252 -6.77 -5.33 0.48
N TRP A 253 -5.71 -5.87 -0.11
CA TRP A 253 -5.64 -7.30 -0.41
C TRP A 253 -4.96 -8.08 0.71
N VAL A 254 -5.35 -9.36 0.85
CA VAL A 254 -4.73 -10.35 1.74
C VAL A 254 -4.21 -11.51 0.91
N GLY A 255 -3.00 -11.95 1.17
CA GLY A 255 -2.35 -13.05 0.48
C GLY A 255 -1.59 -13.98 1.41
N ILE A 256 -1.38 -15.20 0.93
CA ILE A 256 -0.60 -16.24 1.60
C ILE A 256 0.75 -16.39 0.90
N PHE A 257 1.80 -16.52 1.70
CA PHE A 257 3.18 -16.66 1.24
C PHE A 257 3.88 -17.81 1.95
N ALA A 258 4.82 -18.44 1.25
CA ALA A 258 5.79 -19.38 1.84
C ALA A 258 7.16 -18.69 1.99
N PRO A 259 8.05 -19.16 2.88
CA PRO A 259 9.43 -18.70 2.94
C PRO A 259 10.17 -18.97 1.61
N LYS A 260 11.11 -18.10 1.26
CA LYS A 260 12.02 -18.33 0.14
C LYS A 260 12.77 -19.65 0.32
N GLY A 261 12.90 -20.40 -0.78
CA GLY A 261 13.58 -21.69 -0.79
C GLY A 261 12.65 -22.88 -0.54
N THR A 262 11.35 -22.65 -0.33
CA THR A 262 10.39 -23.76 -0.18
C THR A 262 10.37 -24.60 -1.46
N PRO A 263 10.48 -25.95 -1.38
CA PRO A 263 10.53 -26.82 -2.56
C PRO A 263 9.36 -26.61 -3.52
N GLY A 264 9.64 -26.69 -4.83
CA GLY A 264 8.62 -26.46 -5.86
C GLY A 264 7.42 -27.41 -5.78
N GLU A 265 7.65 -28.66 -5.37
CA GLU A 265 6.57 -29.64 -5.13
C GLU A 265 5.67 -29.21 -3.96
N THR A 266 6.26 -28.78 -2.85
CA THR A 266 5.55 -28.25 -1.68
C THR A 266 4.73 -27.02 -2.03
N VAL A 267 5.32 -26.07 -2.78
CA VAL A 267 4.62 -24.88 -3.29
C VAL A 267 3.43 -25.27 -4.16
N THR A 268 3.59 -26.28 -5.03
CA THR A 268 2.52 -26.77 -5.90
C THR A 268 1.38 -27.39 -5.10
N THR A 269 1.70 -28.24 -4.12
CA THR A 269 0.72 -28.87 -3.22
C THR A 269 -0.05 -27.83 -2.42
N LEU A 270 0.65 -26.84 -1.83
CA LEU A 270 0.04 -25.77 -1.06
C LEU A 270 -0.88 -24.90 -1.93
N ARG A 271 -0.45 -24.50 -3.13
CA ARG A 271 -1.27 -23.74 -4.07
C ARG A 271 -2.53 -24.49 -4.46
N ALA A 272 -2.42 -25.78 -4.78
CA ALA A 272 -3.58 -26.60 -5.12
C ALA A 272 -4.58 -26.73 -3.95
N ALA A 273 -4.08 -26.81 -2.71
CA ALA A 273 -4.93 -26.84 -1.53
C ALA A 273 -5.61 -25.48 -1.27
N ILE A 274 -4.85 -24.38 -1.38
CA ILE A 274 -5.38 -23.02 -1.22
C ILE A 274 -6.43 -22.72 -2.29
N ASP A 275 -6.19 -23.10 -3.55
CA ASP A 275 -7.15 -22.92 -4.64
C ASP A 275 -8.48 -23.63 -4.36
N LYS A 276 -8.42 -24.91 -3.99
CA LYS A 276 -9.61 -25.70 -3.63
C LYS A 276 -10.34 -25.13 -2.41
N ALA A 277 -9.60 -24.71 -1.39
CA ALA A 277 -10.18 -24.11 -0.18
C ALA A 277 -10.85 -22.76 -0.50
N ALA A 278 -10.19 -21.91 -1.28
CA ALA A 278 -10.66 -20.59 -1.66
C ALA A 278 -11.93 -20.63 -2.53
N HIS A 279 -12.14 -21.71 -3.29
CA HIS A 279 -13.34 -21.92 -4.10
C HIS A 279 -14.40 -22.78 -3.41
N SER A 280 -14.20 -23.17 -2.14
CA SER A 280 -15.20 -23.91 -1.38
C SER A 280 -16.41 -23.04 -1.02
N SER A 281 -17.59 -23.67 -0.90
CA SER A 281 -18.81 -22.99 -0.43
C SER A 281 -18.65 -22.48 1.00
N GLU A 282 -17.92 -23.21 1.86
CA GLU A 282 -17.61 -22.81 3.23
C GLU A 282 -16.85 -21.48 3.26
N TYR A 283 -15.76 -21.38 2.49
CA TYR A 283 -14.93 -20.19 2.46
C TYR A 283 -15.64 -18.99 1.82
N THR A 284 -16.26 -19.18 0.66
CA THR A 284 -16.97 -18.11 -0.05
C THR A 284 -18.18 -17.59 0.75
N THR A 285 -18.88 -18.45 1.49
CA THR A 285 -19.95 -18.05 2.41
C THR A 285 -19.40 -17.24 3.59
N ALA A 286 -18.28 -17.67 4.18
CA ALA A 286 -17.63 -16.94 5.27
C ALA A 286 -17.20 -15.53 4.84
N LEU A 287 -16.63 -15.39 3.63
CA LEU A 287 -16.29 -14.10 3.05
C LEU A 287 -17.54 -13.24 2.82
N ALA A 288 -18.60 -13.79 2.21
CA ALA A 288 -19.83 -13.06 1.93
C ALA A 288 -20.52 -12.56 3.21
N ASN A 289 -20.53 -13.36 4.28
CA ASN A 289 -21.06 -12.95 5.59
C ASN A 289 -20.27 -11.78 6.19
N ALA A 290 -18.97 -11.72 5.92
CA ALA A 290 -18.13 -10.59 6.27
C ALA A 290 -18.22 -9.43 5.28
N GLY A 291 -18.97 -9.52 4.18
CA GLY A 291 -19.05 -8.49 3.14
C GLY A 291 -17.79 -8.39 2.26
N GLN A 292 -16.98 -9.46 2.21
CA GLN A 292 -15.88 -9.61 1.27
C GLN A 292 -16.32 -10.40 0.05
N GLU A 293 -15.65 -10.13 -1.06
CA GLU A 293 -15.75 -10.96 -2.26
C GLU A 293 -14.42 -11.68 -2.46
N LEU A 294 -14.52 -12.92 -2.97
CA LEU A 294 -13.36 -13.66 -3.40
C LEU A 294 -12.69 -12.90 -4.55
N ALA A 295 -11.42 -12.57 -4.38
CA ALA A 295 -10.62 -11.92 -5.41
C ALA A 295 -9.36 -12.76 -5.64
N TYR A 296 -9.58 -14.05 -5.91
CA TYR A 296 -8.53 -15.03 -5.97
C TYR A 296 -7.54 -14.73 -7.10
N LEU A 297 -6.24 -14.78 -6.79
CA LEU A 297 -5.17 -14.88 -7.78
C LEU A 297 -4.24 -16.00 -7.34
N ASP A 298 -4.00 -16.96 -8.21
CA ASP A 298 -3.01 -18.01 -8.00
C ASP A 298 -1.57 -17.43 -8.00
N GLY A 299 -0.63 -18.15 -7.39
CA GLY A 299 0.73 -17.69 -7.10
C GLY A 299 1.43 -16.91 -8.22
N PRO A 300 1.49 -17.40 -9.47
CA PRO A 300 2.15 -16.69 -10.57
C PRO A 300 1.50 -15.35 -10.92
N ASP A 301 0.17 -15.28 -10.91
CA ASP A 301 -0.55 -14.03 -11.21
C ASP A 301 -0.54 -13.09 -10.01
N PHE A 302 -0.58 -13.63 -8.80
CA PHE A 302 -0.39 -12.86 -7.59
C PHE A 302 1.02 -12.27 -7.52
N GLN A 303 2.06 -13.01 -7.93
CA GLN A 303 3.42 -12.49 -8.00
C GLN A 303 3.53 -11.30 -8.95
N LYS A 304 2.98 -11.40 -10.16
CA LYS A 304 2.94 -10.27 -11.11
C LYS A 304 2.22 -9.06 -10.51
N PHE A 305 1.07 -9.29 -9.88
CA PHE A 305 0.30 -8.25 -9.23
C PHE A 305 1.08 -7.57 -8.10
N ASP A 306 1.73 -8.34 -7.23
CA ASP A 306 2.51 -7.82 -6.10
C ASP A 306 3.75 -7.03 -6.57
N GLU A 307 4.43 -7.50 -7.63
CA GLU A 307 5.52 -6.78 -8.28
C GLU A 307 5.06 -5.43 -8.86
N MET A 308 3.96 -5.42 -9.61
CA MET A 308 3.35 -4.20 -10.15
C MET A 308 2.97 -3.23 -9.02
N PHE A 309 2.26 -3.73 -8.00
CA PHE A 309 1.79 -2.92 -6.88
C PHE A 309 2.95 -2.28 -6.11
N SER A 310 3.99 -3.05 -5.82
CA SER A 310 5.17 -2.52 -5.12
C SER A 310 5.97 -1.53 -5.97
N ALA A 311 6.04 -1.71 -7.28
CA ALA A 311 6.65 -0.72 -8.18
C ALA A 311 5.89 0.61 -8.11
N ALA A 312 4.55 0.57 -8.09
CA ALA A 312 3.70 1.75 -7.92
C ALA A 312 3.93 2.42 -6.55
N CYS A 313 3.98 1.66 -5.46
CA CYS A 313 4.31 2.17 -4.12
C CYS A 313 5.69 2.85 -4.10
N SER A 314 6.70 2.23 -4.70
CA SER A 314 8.06 2.77 -4.77
C SER A 314 8.13 4.07 -5.58
N ALA A 315 7.38 4.14 -6.69
CA ALA A 315 7.28 5.36 -7.49
C ALA A 315 6.59 6.51 -6.74
N ALA A 316 5.52 6.20 -6.00
CA ALA A 316 4.85 7.18 -5.14
C ALA A 316 5.81 7.74 -4.07
N HIS A 317 6.57 6.88 -3.39
CA HIS A 317 7.55 7.28 -2.39
C HIS A 317 8.69 8.15 -2.97
N ARG A 318 9.22 7.81 -4.15
CA ARG A 318 10.22 8.65 -4.83
C ARG A 318 9.67 10.04 -5.15
N ARG A 319 8.46 10.14 -5.67
CA ARG A 319 7.82 11.42 -5.98
C ARG A 319 7.63 12.28 -4.71
N CYS A 320 7.20 11.68 -3.60
CA CYS A 320 7.09 12.38 -2.32
C CYS A 320 8.45 12.85 -1.79
N ARG A 321 9.50 12.02 -1.86
CA ARG A 321 10.87 12.44 -1.47
C ARG A 321 11.41 13.57 -2.33
N HIS A 322 11.18 13.57 -3.63
CA HIS A 322 11.59 14.68 -4.50
C HIS A 322 10.81 15.97 -4.21
N ALA A 323 9.51 15.87 -3.92
CA ALA A 323 8.71 17.03 -3.52
C ALA A 323 9.14 17.60 -2.16
N ALA A 324 9.39 16.74 -1.18
CA ALA A 324 9.90 17.14 0.14
C ALA A 324 11.32 17.71 0.07
N GLY A 325 12.20 17.12 -0.77
CA GLY A 325 13.55 17.63 -1.01
C GLY A 325 13.56 18.97 -1.75
N ALA A 326 12.65 19.18 -2.70
CA ALA A 326 12.47 20.46 -3.36
C ALA A 326 11.92 21.53 -2.39
N HIS A 327 11.03 21.16 -1.48
CA HIS A 327 10.54 22.04 -0.41
C HIS A 327 11.65 22.42 0.57
N ALA A 328 12.45 21.45 1.03
CA ALA A 328 13.57 21.68 1.94
C ALA A 328 14.69 22.52 1.31
N LEU A 329 14.98 22.32 0.01
CA LEU A 329 15.92 23.16 -0.73
C LEU A 329 15.39 24.59 -0.89
N TRP A 330 14.09 24.77 -1.11
CA TRP A 330 13.46 26.09 -1.18
C TRP A 330 13.40 26.80 0.19
N GLU A 331 13.09 26.09 1.28
CA GLU A 331 13.16 26.61 2.66
C GLU A 331 14.60 26.98 3.05
N SER A 332 15.60 26.18 2.66
CA SER A 332 17.01 26.55 2.88
C SER A 332 17.43 27.81 2.10
N ALA A 333 16.84 28.02 0.92
CA ALA A 333 17.06 29.22 0.10
C ALA A 333 16.28 30.45 0.59
N SER A 334 15.20 30.27 1.34
CA SER A 334 14.42 31.37 1.94
C SER A 334 14.90 31.75 3.35
N LEU A 335 15.48 30.81 4.09
CA LEU A 335 16.08 31.03 5.42
C LEU A 335 17.52 31.56 5.36
N SER A 336 18.22 31.39 4.24
CA SER A 336 19.47 32.09 3.98
C SER A 336 19.17 33.49 3.45
N GLY A 337 18.99 34.46 4.35
CA GLY A 337 18.81 35.88 4.04
C GLY A 337 20.02 36.54 3.36
N ALA A 338 20.43 36.05 2.19
CA ALA A 338 21.53 36.60 1.42
C ALA A 338 21.06 37.86 0.67
N PRO A 339 21.75 39.00 0.82
CA PRO A 339 21.37 40.23 0.14
C PRO A 339 21.51 40.07 -1.38
N ARG A 340 20.54 40.63 -2.10
CA ARG A 340 20.56 40.77 -3.56
C ARG A 340 21.78 41.59 -3.97
N THR A 341 22.89 40.94 -4.29
CA THR A 341 23.97 41.41 -5.19
C THR A 341 25.08 40.35 -5.26
N HIS A 342 24.84 39.26 -5.98
CA HIS A 342 25.96 38.55 -6.61
C HIS A 342 25.52 37.96 -7.94
N HIS A 343 26.24 38.38 -8.99
CA HIS A 343 26.17 37.81 -10.33
C HIS A 343 26.36 36.29 -10.26
N PHE A 344 25.29 35.54 -10.46
CA PHE A 344 25.36 34.12 -10.76
C PHE A 344 25.96 33.98 -12.17
N ARG A 345 27.29 33.82 -12.26
CA ARG A 345 27.93 33.24 -13.46
C ARG A 345 27.50 31.78 -13.53
N LEU A 346 26.38 31.53 -14.19
CA LEU A 346 26.05 30.22 -14.72
C LEU A 346 27.18 29.81 -15.67
N SER A 347 27.93 28.76 -15.30
CA SER A 347 28.88 28.16 -16.23
C SER A 347 28.13 27.72 -17.49
N ALA A 348 28.68 28.07 -18.64
CA ALA A 348 28.06 27.92 -19.96
C ALA A 348 27.71 26.45 -20.34
N ARG A 349 28.11 25.45 -19.55
CA ARG A 349 27.88 24.03 -19.83
C ARG A 349 26.46 23.53 -19.54
N TRP A 350 25.66 24.27 -18.76
CA TRP A 350 24.27 23.87 -18.48
C TRP A 350 23.28 24.35 -19.56
N ARG A 351 23.63 25.43 -20.28
CA ARG A 351 22.78 26.05 -21.32
C ARG A 351 22.80 25.30 -22.66
N GLU A 352 23.82 24.49 -22.93
CA GLU A 352 23.95 23.76 -24.22
C GLU A 352 23.26 22.39 -24.25
N ARG A 353 22.90 21.81 -23.11
CA ARG A 353 22.33 20.44 -23.05
C ARG A 353 20.80 20.38 -23.04
N HIS A 354 20.09 21.51 -22.88
CA HIS A 354 18.63 21.56 -22.80
C HIS A 354 17.97 22.48 -23.85
N LEU A 355 18.75 23.04 -24.78
CA LEU A 355 18.25 23.82 -25.92
C LEU A 355 18.37 23.09 -27.27
N ARG A 356 18.70 21.78 -27.28
CA ARG A 356 18.72 20.95 -28.51
C ARG A 356 17.52 20.00 -28.67
N SER A 357 16.50 20.09 -27.81
CA SER A 357 15.28 19.28 -27.93
C SER A 357 14.01 20.11 -28.14
N ALA A 358 14.13 21.42 -28.37
CA ALA A 358 13.01 22.33 -28.61
C ALA A 358 13.07 23.02 -30.00
N ASP A 359 13.79 22.41 -30.96
CA ASP A 359 13.93 22.96 -32.32
C ASP A 359 13.83 21.85 -33.40
N ARG A 360 12.77 21.03 -33.30
CA ARG A 360 12.41 20.05 -34.35
C ARG A 360 10.91 19.90 -34.58
N SER A 361 10.13 20.93 -34.29
CA SER A 361 8.72 20.95 -34.63
C SER A 361 8.22 22.39 -34.75
N MET A 362 8.58 23.06 -35.84
CA MET A 362 7.78 24.11 -36.53
C MET A 362 8.62 24.73 -37.65
N ALA A 363 8.69 24.04 -38.78
CA ALA A 363 8.98 24.67 -40.06
C ALA A 363 7.76 24.43 -40.95
N LEU A 364 7.03 25.51 -41.26
CA LEU A 364 6.45 25.87 -42.55
C LEU A 364 5.26 26.83 -42.36
N GLY A 365 5.42 28.06 -42.89
CA GLY A 365 4.30 28.90 -43.32
C GLY A 365 3.91 30.09 -42.43
N ALA A 366 4.59 31.23 -42.61
CA ALA A 366 4.03 32.56 -42.28
C ALA A 366 3.06 33.03 -43.41
N PRO A 367 2.19 34.04 -43.20
CA PRO A 367 2.65 35.44 -43.20
C PRO A 367 1.97 36.39 -42.17
N ARG A 368 2.83 37.15 -41.46
CA ARG A 368 2.94 38.63 -41.26
C ARG A 368 1.72 39.61 -41.27
N PRO A 369 1.86 40.83 -40.69
CA PRO A 369 1.03 41.35 -39.59
C PRO A 369 0.24 42.63 -39.90
N ALA A 370 -0.64 43.06 -38.98
CA ALA A 370 -1.24 44.40 -38.99
C ALA A 370 -0.91 45.19 -37.72
N ILE A 371 -0.37 46.38 -37.96
CA ILE A 371 0.02 47.47 -37.07
C ILE A 371 -1.22 48.30 -36.74
N LEU A 372 -1.40 48.72 -35.48
CA LEU A 372 -2.00 50.03 -35.18
C LEU A 372 -1.26 50.73 -34.03
N ARG A 373 -0.92 51.99 -34.32
CA ARG A 373 -0.19 52.98 -33.52
C ARG A 373 -1.16 53.80 -32.65
N GLY A 374 -0.59 54.51 -31.68
CA GLY A 374 -1.09 55.77 -31.13
C GLY A 374 -1.47 55.67 -29.64
N GLU A 375 -1.15 56.59 -28.74
CA GLU A 375 -0.54 57.92 -28.78
C GLU A 375 -0.07 58.24 -27.36
N SER A 376 0.95 59.08 -27.23
CA SER A 376 1.46 59.62 -25.97
C SER A 376 1.07 61.09 -25.85
N THR A 377 0.43 61.51 -24.76
CA THR A 377 0.47 62.90 -24.24
C THR A 377 -0.01 62.93 -22.78
N GLY A 378 0.58 63.83 -21.98
CA GLY A 378 -0.13 64.43 -20.83
C GLY A 378 0.52 64.26 -19.45
N CYS A 379 1.28 65.27 -19.04
CA CYS A 379 1.87 65.48 -17.72
C CYS A 379 0.82 65.86 -16.65
N GLY A 380 1.02 65.47 -15.39
CA GLY A 380 0.22 65.96 -14.26
C GLY A 380 0.54 65.28 -12.92
N ARG A 381 1.47 65.84 -12.15
CA ARG A 381 1.70 65.47 -10.74
C ARG A 381 0.55 66.01 -9.89
N GLN A 382 -0.28 65.13 -9.33
CA GLN A 382 -0.87 65.29 -7.98
C GLN A 382 -1.54 63.98 -7.54
N HIS A 383 -1.14 63.50 -6.36
CA HIS A 383 -1.86 62.56 -5.49
C HIS A 383 -2.37 61.24 -6.09
N CYS A 384 -1.51 60.23 -6.12
CA CYS A 384 -1.89 58.81 -6.05
C CYS A 384 -0.89 58.05 -5.16
N ARG A 385 -1.12 58.03 -3.84
CA ARG A 385 -0.67 56.89 -3.02
C ARG A 385 -1.73 55.79 -3.22
N GLY A 386 -1.54 54.99 -4.26
CA GLY A 386 -2.30 53.76 -4.45
C GLY A 386 -1.67 52.64 -3.66
N ASP A 387 -2.29 52.25 -2.54
CA ASP A 387 -2.13 50.91 -1.99
C ASP A 387 -2.89 49.93 -2.89
N ALA A 388 -2.21 49.48 -3.94
CA ALA A 388 -2.67 48.42 -4.82
C ALA A 388 -2.01 47.10 -4.41
N ARG A 389 -2.70 46.44 -3.47
CA ARG A 389 -2.99 45.00 -3.41
C ARG A 389 -1.82 44.03 -3.62
N ALA A 390 -1.48 43.41 -2.49
CA ALA A 390 -0.93 42.06 -2.37
C ALA A 390 -1.48 41.09 -3.43
N ILE A 391 -0.68 40.82 -4.46
CA ILE A 391 -0.81 39.59 -5.25
C ILE A 391 0.04 38.56 -4.51
N SER A 392 -0.62 37.87 -3.58
CA SER A 392 -0.02 36.83 -2.75
C SER A 392 0.34 35.60 -3.58
N ALA A 393 1.26 34.81 -3.02
CA ALA A 393 1.97 33.63 -3.51
C ALA A 393 1.11 32.43 -4.01
N ARG A 394 -0.12 32.65 -4.45
CA ARG A 394 -1.11 31.61 -4.77
C ARG A 394 -1.10 31.13 -6.22
N TRP A 395 -0.37 31.77 -7.12
CA TRP A 395 -0.43 31.47 -8.56
C TRP A 395 0.69 30.54 -9.08
N LEU A 396 1.80 30.39 -8.36
CA LEU A 396 2.92 29.55 -8.83
C LEU A 396 2.85 28.08 -8.38
N TYR A 397 2.10 27.78 -7.32
CA TYR A 397 1.84 26.39 -6.91
C TYR A 397 0.82 25.70 -7.83
N ALA A 398 -0.16 26.44 -8.35
CA ALA A 398 -1.14 25.94 -9.31
C ALA A 398 -0.51 25.59 -10.67
N ALA A 399 0.52 26.33 -11.11
CA ALA A 399 1.19 26.09 -12.39
C ALA A 399 2.06 24.82 -12.39
N ALA A 400 2.65 24.44 -11.24
CA ALA A 400 3.46 23.23 -11.11
C ALA A 400 2.63 21.94 -11.09
N CYS A 401 1.36 22.01 -10.64
CA CYS A 401 0.43 20.87 -10.69
C CYS A 401 -0.29 20.71 -12.03
N HIS A 402 -0.32 21.73 -12.90
CA HIS A 402 -1.13 21.72 -14.12
C HIS A 402 -0.46 21.16 -15.39
N LEU A 403 0.78 20.69 -15.31
CA LEU A 403 1.57 20.23 -16.48
C LEU A 403 1.75 18.71 -16.61
N GLY A 404 1.00 17.90 -15.86
CA GLY A 404 0.99 16.44 -16.00
C GLY A 404 -0.24 15.93 -16.77
N ARG A 405 -0.39 16.23 -18.06
CA ARG A 405 -1.40 15.59 -18.91
C ARG A 405 -0.94 14.22 -19.40
N ARG A 406 -1.89 13.27 -19.35
CA ARG A 406 -2.01 12.00 -20.10
C ARG A 406 -0.92 10.95 -19.86
N MET A 407 -1.27 9.97 -19.04
CA MET A 407 -1.09 8.58 -19.44
C MET A 407 -2.47 7.93 -19.41
N GLU A 408 -2.92 7.49 -20.57
CA GLU A 408 -4.00 6.53 -20.74
C GLU A 408 -3.66 5.29 -19.89
N CYS A 409 -4.49 5.02 -18.87
CA CYS A 409 -4.63 3.67 -18.36
C CYS A 409 -5.85 3.09 -19.09
N ASP A 410 -5.58 2.48 -20.24
CA ASP A 410 -6.48 1.46 -20.76
C ASP A 410 -6.52 0.32 -19.73
N THR A 411 -7.74 0.02 -19.28
CA THR A 411 -8.22 -1.29 -18.77
C THR A 411 -7.26 -2.16 -17.94
N LEU A 412 -7.60 -2.38 -16.66
CA LEU A 412 -7.85 -3.70 -16.05
C LEU A 412 -8.27 -3.56 -14.59
#